data_AF-A0A812I0P7-F1
#
_entry.id   AF-A0A812I0P7-F1
#
_cell.length_a   1.000
_cell.length_b   1.000
_cell.length_c   1.000
_cell.angle_alpha   90.00
_cell.angle_beta   90.00
_cell.angle_gamma   90.00
#
_symmetry.space_group_name_H-M   'P 1'
#
loop_
_entity.id
_entity.type
_entity.pdbx_description
1 polymer ?
#
loop_
_entity_poly.entity_id
_entity_poly.type
_entity_poly.pdbx_seq_one_letter_code
_entity_poly.pdbx_strand_id
1 'polypeptide(L)'
;ERSVALQCFTWIFERAYRQMQLRTLGGRGWYLADEGQVLSVDPPETSLGLPSLAPRVFLYKGFAAASAYVARGPCLKVDISVRLIQGQTVLDTLSHFRDCLRQHYQQTYSREPSKEEMDGFLQRQIAGRTCMSRHNQIHYRIQKVCIDKDPSSTFPFEDGEITYLEYFQRRHGIVLQQQQPLLYCPFRAKAEVYLPAEVAFLTGLDDEWKSNKEFSQGLWKGLRHPPREHWQLQGKLMRGLADPSDGQALREWGVEIASSPMKVRFGQLEH
;
A
#
# COMPACT_ATOMS: atom_id res chain seq x y z
N GLU A 1 19.77 18.73 7.44
CA GLU A 1 18.34 19.03 7.74
C GLU A 1 17.62 19.33 6.44
N ARG A 2 16.33 18.94 6.29
CA ARG A 2 15.57 19.33 5.09
C ARG A 2 15.22 20.81 5.20
N SER A 3 15.62 21.60 4.19
CA SER A 3 15.26 23.02 4.09
C SER A 3 13.77 23.24 4.37
N VAL A 4 13.45 24.17 5.27
CA VAL A 4 12.07 24.56 5.61
C VAL A 4 11.30 24.96 4.35
N ALA A 5 11.96 25.65 3.41
CA ALA A 5 11.36 26.01 2.12
C ALA A 5 10.89 24.80 1.31
N LEU A 6 11.68 23.70 1.27
CA LEU A 6 11.27 22.47 0.58
C LEU A 6 10.09 21.78 1.27
N GLN A 7 9.95 21.93 2.60
CA GLN A 7 8.80 21.41 3.33
C GLN A 7 7.53 22.22 2.97
N CYS A 8 7.64 23.54 2.89
CA CYS A 8 6.54 24.39 2.41
C CYS A 8 6.10 24.00 1.00
N PHE A 9 7.03 23.86 0.04
CA PHE A 9 6.69 23.38 -1.30
C PHE A 9 6.01 22.03 -1.26
N THR A 10 6.52 21.09 -0.47
CA THR A 10 5.90 19.78 -0.30
C THR A 10 4.44 19.93 0.09
N TRP A 11 4.11 20.69 1.15
CA TRP A 11 2.73 20.89 1.60
C TRP A 11 1.81 21.55 0.57
N ILE A 12 2.32 22.55 -0.16
CA ILE A 12 1.55 23.22 -1.23
C ILE A 12 1.21 22.20 -2.33
N PHE A 13 2.21 21.42 -2.76
CA PHE A 13 2.02 20.36 -3.76
C PHE A 13 1.05 19.28 -3.27
N GLU A 14 1.17 18.83 -2.02
CA GLU A 14 0.23 17.86 -1.46
C GLU A 14 -1.22 18.37 -1.45
N ARG A 15 -1.42 19.67 -1.21
CA ARG A 15 -2.76 20.29 -1.28
C ARG A 15 -3.29 20.27 -2.71
N ALA A 16 -2.47 20.63 -3.70
CA ALA A 16 -2.85 20.58 -5.11
C ALA A 16 -3.18 19.14 -5.57
N TYR A 17 -2.37 18.15 -5.17
CA TYR A 17 -2.66 16.75 -5.51
C TYR A 17 -4.00 16.27 -4.93
N ARG A 18 -4.37 16.70 -3.72
CA ARG A 18 -5.69 16.39 -3.15
C ARG A 18 -6.84 17.05 -3.91
N GLN A 19 -6.65 18.26 -4.46
CA GLN A 19 -7.65 18.92 -5.33
C GLN A 19 -7.87 18.11 -6.61
N MET A 20 -6.79 17.55 -7.17
CA MET A 20 -6.82 16.62 -8.30
C MET A 20 -7.39 15.22 -7.96
N GLN A 21 -8.00 15.04 -6.77
CA GLN A 21 -8.50 13.75 -6.27
C GLN A 21 -7.43 12.65 -6.14
N LEU A 22 -6.15 13.01 -6.13
CA LEU A 22 -5.07 12.07 -5.87
C LEU A 22 -4.95 11.82 -4.37
N ARG A 23 -4.69 10.56 -4.01
CA ARG A 23 -4.53 10.11 -2.63
C ARG A 23 -3.22 9.39 -2.44
N THR A 24 -2.69 9.40 -1.23
CA THR A 24 -1.53 8.59 -0.88
C THR A 24 -1.99 7.18 -0.56
N LEU A 25 -1.33 6.18 -1.14
CA LEU A 25 -1.49 4.77 -0.77
C LEU A 25 -0.22 4.33 -0.04
N GLY A 26 0.11 5.07 1.03
CA GLY A 26 1.37 4.96 1.76
C GLY A 26 2.62 5.44 1.01
N GLY A 27 3.66 5.85 1.75
CA GLY A 27 4.91 6.34 1.17
C GLY A 27 4.80 7.74 0.53
N ARG A 28 5.47 7.96 -0.60
CA ARG A 28 5.60 9.27 -1.28
C ARG A 28 4.87 9.37 -2.64
N GLY A 29 4.03 8.39 -2.95
CA GLY A 29 3.29 8.34 -4.22
C GLY A 29 1.87 8.86 -4.09
N TRP A 30 1.31 9.32 -5.21
CA TRP A 30 -0.01 9.92 -5.35
C TRP A 30 -0.79 9.19 -6.44
N TYR A 31 -1.95 8.63 -6.11
CA TYR A 31 -2.69 7.69 -6.96
C TYR A 31 -4.14 8.13 -7.12
N LEU A 32 -4.74 7.84 -8.28
CA LEU A 32 -6.18 8.03 -8.50
C LEU A 32 -6.96 6.95 -7.75
N ALA A 33 -8.09 7.34 -7.15
CA ALA A 33 -8.87 6.45 -6.29
C ALA A 33 -9.61 5.32 -7.05
N ASP A 34 -9.99 5.56 -8.31
CA ASP A 34 -10.96 4.72 -9.03
C ASP A 34 -10.35 3.76 -10.07
N GLU A 35 -9.02 3.75 -10.23
CA GLU A 35 -8.33 3.03 -11.33
C GLU A 35 -7.62 1.74 -10.88
N GLY A 36 -8.17 1.01 -9.91
CA GLY A 36 -7.64 -0.30 -9.52
C GLY A 36 -7.88 -1.34 -10.62
N GLN A 37 -6.95 -1.48 -11.58
CA GLN A 37 -7.04 -2.55 -12.58
C GLN A 37 -6.83 -3.90 -11.89
N VAL A 38 -7.80 -4.81 -12.04
CA VAL A 38 -7.70 -6.17 -11.50
C VAL A 38 -6.78 -7.00 -12.38
N LEU A 39 -5.71 -7.52 -11.79
CA LEU A 39 -4.92 -8.58 -12.38
C LEU A 39 -5.31 -9.89 -11.72
N SER A 40 -5.96 -10.77 -12.49
CA SER A 40 -6.21 -12.16 -12.09
C SER A 40 -5.25 -13.06 -12.87
N VAL A 41 -4.49 -13.87 -12.14
CA VAL A 41 -3.63 -14.90 -12.72
C VAL A 41 -3.82 -16.18 -11.90
N ASP A 42 -3.76 -17.32 -12.56
CA ASP A 42 -3.89 -18.62 -11.91
C ASP A 42 -2.79 -18.83 -10.87
N PRO A 43 -3.11 -19.47 -9.72
CA PRO A 43 -2.18 -19.62 -8.62
C PRO A 43 -1.01 -20.56 -8.95
N PRO A 44 0.25 -20.18 -8.68
CA PRO A 44 1.37 -21.12 -8.72
C PRO A 44 1.26 -22.13 -7.57
N GLU A 45 1.87 -23.30 -7.78
CA GLU A 45 2.10 -24.31 -6.74
C GLU A 45 3.17 -23.80 -5.74
N THR A 46 2.90 -23.89 -4.44
CA THR A 46 3.86 -23.45 -3.40
C THR A 46 4.90 -24.52 -3.08
N SER A 47 6.01 -24.11 -2.46
CA SER A 47 7.10 -25.00 -2.02
C SER A 47 6.70 -26.07 -0.98
N LEU A 48 5.54 -25.90 -0.33
CA LEU A 48 4.94 -26.86 0.60
C LEU A 48 3.87 -27.77 -0.07
N GLY A 49 3.69 -27.68 -1.40
CA GLY A 49 2.64 -28.39 -2.12
C GLY A 49 1.22 -27.88 -1.83
N LEU A 50 1.10 -26.72 -1.19
CA LEU A 50 -0.19 -26.09 -0.90
C LEU A 50 -0.61 -25.18 -2.07
N PRO A 51 -1.91 -25.07 -2.40
CA PRO A 51 -2.36 -24.07 -3.37
C PRO A 51 -2.08 -22.66 -2.84
N SER A 52 -1.29 -21.85 -3.57
CA SER A 52 -1.23 -20.43 -3.26
C SER A 52 -2.59 -19.80 -3.58
N LEU A 53 -3.02 -18.82 -2.79
CA LEU A 53 -4.24 -18.10 -3.11
C LEU A 53 -3.93 -17.17 -4.29
N ALA A 54 -4.66 -17.30 -5.41
CA ALA A 54 -4.55 -16.37 -6.54
C ALA A 54 -4.83 -14.95 -6.01
N PRO A 55 -3.83 -14.03 -6.02
CA PRO A 55 -4.00 -12.74 -5.44
C PRO A 55 -4.84 -11.98 -6.44
N ARG A 56 -6.04 -11.61 -6.03
CA ARG A 56 -6.77 -10.56 -6.71
C ARG A 56 -5.98 -9.28 -6.48
N VAL A 57 -5.06 -8.91 -7.37
CA VAL A 57 -4.22 -7.72 -7.16
C VAL A 57 -4.88 -6.53 -7.83
N PHE A 58 -5.00 -5.44 -7.07
CA PHE A 58 -5.39 -4.14 -7.58
C PHE A 58 -4.13 -3.33 -7.88
N LEU A 59 -4.03 -2.88 -9.13
CA LEU A 59 -2.95 -2.05 -9.61
C LEU A 59 -3.39 -0.59 -9.65
N TYR A 60 -2.78 0.24 -8.82
CA TYR A 60 -3.03 1.68 -8.75
C TYR A 60 -1.92 2.43 -9.48
N LYS A 61 -2.28 3.16 -10.53
CA LYS A 61 -1.36 4.02 -11.28
C LYS A 61 -1.40 5.44 -10.72
N GLY A 62 -0.25 6.09 -10.71
CA GLY A 62 -0.09 7.39 -10.10
C GLY A 62 1.27 8.00 -10.38
N PHE A 63 1.67 8.91 -9.50
CA PHE A 63 2.87 9.72 -9.63
C PHE A 63 3.71 9.66 -8.37
N ALA A 64 5.02 9.50 -8.52
CA ALA A 64 5.98 9.82 -7.49
C ALA A 64 6.46 11.26 -7.73
N ALA A 65 6.04 12.17 -6.85
CA ALA A 65 6.36 13.58 -6.98
C ALA A 65 7.10 14.07 -5.74
N ALA A 66 8.20 14.81 -5.93
CA ALA A 66 9.00 15.33 -4.83
C ALA A 66 9.62 16.69 -5.17
N SER A 67 9.50 17.62 -4.23
CA SER A 67 10.22 18.89 -4.28
C SER A 67 11.71 18.65 -4.01
N ALA A 68 12.55 19.22 -4.87
CA ALA A 68 14.00 19.12 -4.76
C ALA A 68 14.65 20.45 -5.08
N TYR A 69 15.81 20.72 -4.50
CA TYR A 69 16.65 21.84 -4.91
C TYR A 69 17.76 21.30 -5.81
N VAL A 70 17.93 21.92 -6.98
CA VAL A 70 19.05 21.66 -7.89
C VAL A 70 19.82 22.95 -8.10
N ALA A 71 20.97 22.91 -8.78
CA ALA A 71 21.81 24.09 -9.00
C ALA A 71 21.06 25.27 -9.67
N ARG A 72 20.03 24.98 -10.46
CA ARG A 72 19.19 25.98 -11.14
C ARG A 72 17.98 26.47 -10.32
N GLY A 73 17.85 26.04 -9.07
CA GLY A 73 16.75 26.43 -8.17
C GLY A 73 15.84 25.28 -7.75
N PRO A 74 14.66 25.60 -7.17
CA PRO A 74 13.67 24.61 -6.78
C PRO A 74 13.04 23.95 -8.01
N CYS A 75 12.89 22.63 -7.95
CA CYS A 75 12.31 21.80 -9.01
C CYS A 75 11.34 20.80 -8.41
N LEU A 76 10.31 20.48 -9.19
CA LEU A 76 9.48 19.31 -8.96
C LEU A 76 10.04 18.14 -9.77
N LYS A 77 10.44 17.07 -9.07
CA LYS A 77 10.74 15.79 -9.71
C LYS A 77 9.43 15.01 -9.80
N VAL A 78 9.11 14.53 -11.00
CA VAL A 78 7.91 13.73 -11.26
C VAL A 78 8.32 12.45 -11.95
N ASP A 79 7.80 11.33 -11.46
CA ASP A 79 7.92 10.04 -12.10
C ASP A 79 6.60 9.27 -12.04
N ILE A 80 6.44 8.25 -12.88
CA ILE A 80 5.29 7.35 -12.82
C ILE A 80 5.48 6.43 -11.61
N SER A 81 4.42 6.26 -10.82
CA SER A 81 4.43 5.32 -9.70
C SER A 81 3.28 4.34 -9.81
N VAL A 82 3.54 3.10 -9.40
CA VAL A 82 2.55 2.04 -9.37
C VAL A 82 2.55 1.44 -7.97
N ARG A 83 1.36 1.21 -7.42
CA ARG A 83 1.14 0.46 -6.17
C ARG A 83 0.32 -0.78 -6.47
N LEU A 84 0.71 -1.88 -5.81
CA LEU A 84 0.00 -3.15 -5.86
C LEU A 84 -0.57 -3.42 -4.47
N ILE A 85 -1.88 -3.64 -4.43
CA ILE A 85 -2.62 -3.93 -3.20
C ILE A 85 -3.36 -5.23 -3.41
N GLN A 86 -3.22 -6.17 -2.47
CA GLN A 86 -3.93 -7.44 -2.53
C GLN A 86 -5.40 -7.17 -2.17
N GLY A 87 -6.31 -7.77 -2.91
CA GLY A 87 -7.76 -7.58 -2.79
C GLY A 87 -8.43 -8.42 -1.72
N GLN A 88 -7.64 -9.24 -1.02
CA GLN A 88 -8.08 -10.07 0.10
C GLN A 88 -7.66 -9.43 1.41
N THR A 89 -8.51 -9.59 2.41
CA THR A 89 -8.19 -9.14 3.76
C THR A 89 -7.14 -10.07 4.39
N VAL A 90 -6.41 -9.59 5.39
CA VAL A 90 -5.50 -10.45 6.15
C VAL A 90 -6.29 -11.57 6.83
N LEU A 91 -7.56 -11.34 7.20
CA LEU A 91 -8.42 -12.39 7.73
C LEU A 91 -8.70 -13.51 6.71
N ASP A 92 -9.00 -13.16 5.46
CA ASP A 92 -9.19 -14.14 4.39
C ASP A 92 -7.90 -14.95 4.16
N THR A 93 -6.76 -14.26 4.13
CA THR A 93 -5.44 -14.89 3.98
C THR A 93 -5.12 -15.83 5.14
N LEU A 94 -5.40 -15.44 6.37
CA LEU A 94 -5.21 -16.28 7.56
C LEU A 94 -6.11 -17.52 7.52
N SER A 95 -7.37 -17.35 7.10
CA SER A 95 -8.31 -18.47 6.95
C SER A 95 -7.84 -19.46 5.90
N HIS A 96 -7.39 -18.96 4.74
CA HIS A 96 -6.80 -19.79 3.68
C HIS A 96 -5.60 -20.58 4.19
N PHE A 97 -4.63 -19.91 4.84
CA PHE A 97 -3.45 -20.58 5.37
C PHE A 97 -3.78 -21.62 6.45
N ARG A 98 -4.78 -21.35 7.29
CA ARG A 98 -5.26 -22.31 8.28
C ARG A 98 -5.81 -23.57 7.61
N ASP A 99 -6.65 -23.40 6.60
CA ASP A 99 -7.30 -24.52 5.92
C ASP A 99 -6.28 -25.34 5.10
N CYS A 100 -5.32 -24.67 4.45
CA CYS A 100 -4.19 -25.32 3.81
C CYS A 100 -3.35 -26.16 4.79
N LEU A 101 -2.98 -25.59 5.94
CA LEU A 101 -2.17 -26.31 6.92
C LEU A 101 -2.90 -27.55 7.45
N ARG A 102 -4.20 -27.43 7.75
CA ARG A 102 -5.04 -28.56 8.16
C ARG A 102 -5.05 -29.68 7.12
N GLN A 103 -5.25 -29.32 5.86
CA GLN A 103 -5.26 -30.29 4.77
C GLN A 103 -3.91 -31.03 4.66
N HIS A 104 -2.79 -30.29 4.72
CA HIS A 104 -1.46 -30.88 4.70
C HIS A 104 -1.24 -31.84 5.88
N TYR A 105 -1.61 -31.43 7.09
CA TYR A 105 -1.47 -32.27 8.27
C TYR A 105 -2.34 -33.53 8.22
N GLN A 106 -3.56 -33.41 7.70
CA GLN A 106 -4.44 -34.56 7.49
C GLN A 106 -3.83 -35.54 6.47
N GLN A 107 -3.22 -35.05 5.39
CA GLN A 107 -2.62 -35.89 4.35
C GLN A 107 -1.29 -36.53 4.79
N THR A 108 -0.43 -35.79 5.50
CA THR A 108 0.92 -36.24 5.85
C THR A 108 0.98 -36.97 7.18
N TYR A 109 0.15 -36.57 8.15
CA TYR A 109 0.21 -37.08 9.53
C TYR A 109 -1.11 -37.70 10.03
N SER A 110 -2.19 -37.63 9.25
CA SER A 110 -3.53 -38.12 9.63
C SER A 110 -4.02 -37.56 10.98
N ARG A 111 -3.68 -36.30 11.28
CA ARG A 111 -4.10 -35.58 12.49
C ARG A 111 -4.32 -34.11 12.19
N GLU A 112 -5.00 -33.40 13.09
CA GLU A 112 -5.02 -31.94 13.07
C GLU A 112 -3.70 -31.36 13.61
N PRO A 113 -3.28 -30.18 13.10
CA PRO A 113 -2.19 -29.41 13.70
C PRO A 113 -2.57 -28.97 15.12
N SER A 114 -1.61 -28.99 16.04
CA SER A 114 -1.79 -28.41 17.37
C SER A 114 -1.98 -26.89 17.27
N LYS A 115 -2.50 -26.28 18.34
CA LYS A 115 -2.64 -24.83 18.41
C LYS A 115 -1.30 -24.12 18.20
N GLU A 116 -0.23 -24.60 18.82
CA GLU A 116 1.11 -24.01 18.70
C GLU A 116 1.69 -24.14 17.29
N GLU A 117 1.46 -25.27 16.61
CA GLU A 117 1.87 -25.48 15.23
C GLU A 117 1.13 -24.52 14.28
N MET A 118 -0.19 -24.37 14.48
CA MET A 118 -1.01 -23.43 13.72
C MET A 118 -0.57 -21.98 13.94
N ASP A 119 -0.48 -21.55 15.20
CA ASP A 119 -0.13 -20.18 15.57
C ASP A 119 1.28 -19.84 15.05
N GLY A 120 2.24 -20.75 15.20
CA GLY A 120 3.61 -20.59 14.69
C GLY A 120 3.69 -20.56 13.17
N PHE A 121 2.83 -21.28 12.46
CA PHE A 121 2.72 -21.21 11.01
C PHE A 121 2.14 -19.86 10.55
N LEU A 122 0.97 -19.46 11.07
CA LEU A 122 0.31 -18.21 10.70
C LEU A 122 1.18 -16.99 10.99
N GLN A 123 1.87 -17.00 12.14
CA GLN A 123 2.82 -15.95 12.51
C GLN A 123 3.95 -15.83 11.48
N ARG A 124 4.54 -16.94 11.03
CA ARG A 124 5.61 -16.93 10.01
C ARG A 124 5.13 -16.41 8.65
N GLN A 125 3.88 -16.71 8.28
CA GLN A 125 3.34 -16.30 6.98
C GLN A 125 2.94 -14.80 6.91
N ILE A 126 2.65 -14.18 8.06
CA ILE A 126 2.09 -12.82 8.12
C ILE A 126 3.04 -11.80 8.76
N ALA A 127 3.70 -12.14 9.86
CA ALA A 127 4.65 -11.24 10.50
C ALA A 127 5.86 -11.05 9.59
N GLY A 128 6.14 -9.82 9.19
CA GLY A 128 7.01 -9.63 8.03
C GLY A 128 6.41 -8.72 6.97
N ARG A 129 5.08 -8.75 6.87
CA ARG A 129 4.39 -8.16 5.74
C ARG A 129 3.85 -6.78 6.09
N THR A 130 3.58 -6.01 5.04
CA THR A 130 2.97 -4.68 5.17
C THR A 130 1.52 -4.79 4.76
N CYS A 131 0.61 -4.28 5.58
CA CYS A 131 -0.79 -4.14 5.24
C CYS A 131 -1.19 -2.68 5.10
N MET A 132 -2.25 -2.41 4.35
CA MET A 132 -2.94 -1.13 4.30
C MET A 132 -4.29 -1.31 4.98
N SER A 133 -4.66 -0.40 5.87
CA SER A 133 -5.99 -0.46 6.48
C SER A 133 -7.06 0.15 5.56
N ARG A 134 -8.26 -0.44 5.56
CA ARG A 134 -9.41 0.03 4.77
C ARG A 134 -9.86 1.45 5.15
N HIS A 135 -9.85 1.75 6.44
CA HIS A 135 -10.53 2.92 7.00
C HIS A 135 -9.73 4.21 6.85
N ASN A 136 -8.39 4.12 6.83
CA ASN A 136 -7.52 5.30 6.74
C ASN A 136 -6.46 5.22 5.64
N GLN A 137 -6.36 4.09 4.91
CA GLN A 137 -5.40 3.87 3.83
C GLN A 137 -3.92 4.02 4.27
N ILE A 138 -3.65 3.99 5.59
CA ILE A 138 -2.31 3.99 6.15
C ILE A 138 -1.73 2.58 6.05
N HIS A 139 -0.43 2.53 5.76
CA HIS A 139 0.34 1.31 5.71
C HIS A 139 1.00 1.02 7.06
N TYR A 140 0.85 -0.22 7.51
CA TYR A 140 1.39 -0.73 8.75
C TYR A 140 2.28 -1.94 8.48
N ARG A 141 3.37 -2.03 9.23
CA ARG A 141 4.22 -3.22 9.23
C ARG A 141 3.69 -4.17 10.30
N ILE A 142 3.24 -5.36 9.89
CA ILE A 142 2.74 -6.36 10.83
C ILE A 142 3.94 -6.98 11.54
N GLN A 143 3.98 -6.83 12.87
CA GLN A 143 4.99 -7.48 13.71
C GLN A 143 4.49 -8.79 14.29
N LYS A 144 3.20 -8.87 14.65
CA LYS A 144 2.63 -10.08 15.25
C LYS A 144 1.15 -10.24 14.92
N VAL A 145 0.72 -11.48 14.75
CA VAL A 145 -0.68 -11.89 14.76
C VAL A 145 -1.04 -12.26 16.19
N CYS A 146 -1.93 -11.50 16.80
CA CYS A 146 -2.41 -11.70 18.17
C CYS A 146 -3.69 -12.53 18.14
N ILE A 147 -3.53 -13.84 18.31
CA ILE A 147 -4.63 -14.83 18.32
C ILE A 147 -5.31 -14.86 19.71
N ASP A 148 -4.62 -14.36 20.72
CA ASP A 148 -5.08 -14.15 22.09
C ASP A 148 -5.98 -12.92 22.25
N LYS A 149 -6.11 -12.08 21.21
CA LYS A 149 -6.94 -10.87 21.20
C LYS A 149 -7.91 -10.91 20.05
N ASP A 150 -9.12 -10.43 20.30
CA ASP A 150 -10.17 -10.29 19.30
C ASP A 150 -10.82 -8.89 19.37
N PRO A 151 -11.66 -8.50 18.39
CA PRO A 151 -12.29 -7.18 18.36
C PRO A 151 -13.16 -6.79 19.56
N SER A 152 -13.58 -7.73 20.42
CA SER A 152 -14.24 -7.42 21.70
C SER A 152 -13.29 -6.85 22.75
N SER A 153 -11.97 -6.98 22.54
CA SER A 153 -10.96 -6.36 23.39
C SER A 153 -11.09 -4.83 23.40
N THR A 154 -10.73 -4.20 24.52
CA THR A 154 -10.74 -2.75 24.69
C THR A 154 -9.37 -2.11 24.46
N PHE A 155 -9.37 -0.82 24.16
CA PHE A 155 -8.19 0.04 24.19
C PHE A 155 -8.55 1.44 24.70
N PRO A 156 -7.57 2.21 25.22
CA PRO A 156 -7.81 3.58 25.66
C PRO A 156 -8.28 4.47 24.51
N PHE A 157 -9.39 5.17 24.72
CA PHE A 157 -9.99 6.08 23.75
C PHE A 157 -10.62 7.27 24.45
N GLU A 158 -10.15 8.47 24.11
CA GLU A 158 -10.57 9.73 24.74
C GLU A 158 -10.43 9.65 26.28
N ASP A 159 -11.52 9.83 27.03
CA ASP A 159 -11.53 9.80 28.50
C ASP A 159 -11.89 8.41 29.08
N GLY A 160 -11.86 7.34 28.28
CA GLY A 160 -12.23 6.00 28.74
C GLY A 160 -11.64 4.86 27.91
N GLU A 161 -12.32 3.72 27.95
CA GLU A 161 -12.01 2.55 27.14
C GLU A 161 -13.13 2.29 26.13
N ILE A 162 -12.77 1.81 24.95
CA ILE A 162 -13.71 1.41 23.91
C ILE A 162 -13.29 0.06 23.31
N THR A 163 -14.26 -0.74 22.88
CA THR A 163 -13.96 -1.97 22.12
C THR A 163 -13.59 -1.65 20.67
N TYR A 164 -12.84 -2.52 20.00
CA TYR A 164 -12.60 -2.35 18.56
C TYR A 164 -13.91 -2.42 17.76
N LEU A 165 -14.84 -3.30 18.13
CA LEU A 165 -16.19 -3.37 17.52
C LEU A 165 -16.87 -1.99 17.52
N GLU A 166 -16.94 -1.36 18.69
CA GLU A 166 -17.64 -0.09 18.89
C GLU A 166 -16.90 1.08 18.23
N TYR A 167 -15.57 1.12 18.33
CA TYR A 167 -14.76 2.14 17.68
C TYR A 167 -14.94 2.14 16.16
N PHE A 168 -14.81 0.96 15.52
CA PHE A 168 -14.93 0.85 14.06
C PHE A 168 -16.36 1.13 13.58
N GLN A 169 -17.37 0.71 14.35
CA GLN A 169 -18.76 1.02 14.03
C GLN A 169 -19.03 2.53 14.15
N ARG A 170 -18.63 3.17 15.26
CA ARG A 170 -18.89 4.59 15.51
C ARG A 170 -18.11 5.53 14.58
N ARG A 171 -16.81 5.27 14.40
CA ARG A 171 -15.92 6.19 13.67
C ARG A 171 -15.94 5.97 12.16
N HIS A 172 -16.20 4.74 11.73
CA HIS A 172 -16.04 4.35 10.33
C HIS A 172 -17.26 3.64 9.74
N GLY A 173 -18.30 3.33 10.53
CA GLY A 173 -19.48 2.61 10.06
C GLY A 173 -19.18 1.16 9.64
N ILE A 174 -18.09 0.58 10.15
CA ILE A 174 -17.66 -0.77 9.80
C ILE A 174 -18.10 -1.74 10.90
N VAL A 175 -18.98 -2.68 10.53
CA VAL A 175 -19.37 -3.81 11.38
C VAL A 175 -18.30 -4.88 11.28
N LEU A 176 -17.68 -5.22 12.41
CA LEU A 176 -16.60 -6.19 12.46
C LEU A 176 -17.07 -7.60 12.85
N GLN A 177 -16.40 -8.63 12.35
CA GLN A 177 -16.56 -10.01 12.82
C GLN A 177 -15.94 -10.18 14.23
N GLN A 178 -16.59 -10.91 15.13
CA GLN A 178 -16.07 -11.05 16.50
C GLN A 178 -14.92 -12.05 16.62
N GLN A 179 -14.98 -13.18 15.90
CA GLN A 179 -14.00 -14.26 16.04
C GLN A 179 -12.87 -14.13 15.02
N GLN A 180 -12.02 -13.13 15.20
CA GLN A 180 -10.85 -12.91 14.36
C GLN A 180 -9.66 -12.43 15.21
N PRO A 181 -8.42 -12.71 14.79
CA PRO A 181 -7.24 -12.19 15.47
C PRO A 181 -7.06 -10.69 15.19
N LEU A 182 -6.34 -10.02 16.08
CA LEU A 182 -5.82 -8.68 15.85
C LEU A 182 -4.38 -8.74 15.31
N LEU A 183 -3.99 -7.72 14.55
CA LEU A 183 -2.63 -7.54 14.01
C LEU A 183 -1.91 -6.47 14.80
N TYR A 184 -0.82 -6.84 15.47
CA TYR A 184 0.05 -5.88 16.15
C TYR A 184 0.96 -5.18 15.14
N CYS A 185 0.78 -3.87 15.05
CA CYS A 185 1.24 -3.00 13.98
C CYS A 185 1.80 -1.69 14.56
N PRO A 186 2.85 -1.72 15.38
CA PRO A 186 3.35 -0.52 16.06
C PRO A 186 3.67 0.58 15.05
N PHE A 187 3.14 1.77 15.32
CA PHE A 187 3.20 2.89 14.41
C PHE A 187 3.92 4.07 15.07
N ARG A 188 4.90 4.64 14.35
CA ARG A 188 5.64 5.85 14.75
C ARG A 188 6.14 5.83 16.21
N ALA A 189 7.11 4.97 16.54
CA ALA A 189 7.90 4.94 17.79
C ALA A 189 7.17 4.99 19.16
N LYS A 190 5.86 5.24 19.22
CA LYS A 190 5.10 5.52 20.45
C LYS A 190 3.65 5.03 20.44
N ALA A 191 3.08 4.66 19.29
CA ALA A 191 1.70 4.16 19.24
C ALA A 191 1.68 2.65 19.06
N GLU A 192 1.23 1.93 20.09
CA GLU A 192 0.83 0.54 19.96
C GLU A 192 -0.51 0.49 19.21
N VAL A 193 -0.50 -0.08 18.01
CA VAL A 193 -1.70 -0.17 17.18
C VAL A 193 -2.01 -1.63 16.95
N TYR A 194 -3.25 -2.00 17.23
CA TYR A 194 -3.82 -3.31 16.88
C TYR A 194 -4.93 -3.09 15.86
N LEU A 195 -4.88 -3.86 14.77
CA LEU A 195 -5.86 -3.77 13.68
C LEU A 195 -6.63 -5.09 13.58
N PRO A 196 -7.97 -5.09 13.54
CA PRO A 196 -8.73 -6.27 13.14
C PRO A 196 -8.25 -6.79 11.78
N ALA A 197 -8.04 -8.10 11.65
CA ALA A 197 -7.47 -8.68 10.45
C ALA A 197 -8.35 -8.45 9.19
N GLU A 198 -9.67 -8.32 9.34
CA GLU A 198 -10.59 -8.08 8.21
C GLU A 198 -10.50 -6.67 7.63
N VAL A 199 -10.02 -5.68 8.39
CA VAL A 199 -9.89 -4.30 7.89
C VAL A 199 -8.52 -4.03 7.30
N ALA A 200 -7.63 -5.01 7.31
CA ALA A 200 -6.27 -4.91 6.79
C ALA A 200 -6.17 -5.67 5.46
N PHE A 201 -5.63 -5.03 4.44
CA PHE A 201 -5.31 -5.63 3.15
C PHE A 201 -3.80 -5.77 3.02
N LEU A 202 -3.30 -6.93 2.63
CA LEU A 202 -1.87 -7.09 2.38
C LEU A 202 -1.44 -6.25 1.17
N THR A 203 -0.20 -5.76 1.21
CA THR A 203 0.33 -4.87 0.18
C THR A 203 1.60 -5.43 -0.41
N GLY A 204 1.81 -5.13 -1.70
CA GLY A 204 2.88 -5.74 -2.47
C GLY A 204 2.52 -7.15 -2.95
N LEU A 205 3.54 -7.80 -3.50
CA LEU A 205 3.46 -9.16 -3.99
C LEU A 205 4.27 -10.07 -3.08
N ASP A 206 3.81 -11.29 -2.94
CA ASP A 206 4.55 -12.31 -2.20
C ASP A 206 5.72 -12.76 -3.03
N ASP A 207 6.76 -13.26 -2.39
CA ASP A 207 7.99 -13.63 -3.11
C ASP A 207 7.74 -14.76 -4.11
N GLU A 208 6.77 -15.63 -3.84
CA GLU A 208 6.25 -16.62 -4.79
C GLU A 208 5.68 -15.96 -6.06
N TRP A 209 4.86 -14.93 -5.91
CA TRP A 209 4.30 -14.19 -7.04
C TRP A 209 5.32 -13.33 -7.78
N LYS A 210 6.32 -12.79 -7.07
CA LYS A 210 7.45 -12.08 -7.70
C LYS A 210 8.31 -13.01 -8.54
N SER A 211 8.50 -14.25 -8.10
CA SER A 211 9.32 -15.26 -8.77
C SER A 211 8.58 -16.00 -9.89
N ASN A 212 7.24 -15.96 -9.89
CA ASN A 212 6.43 -16.46 -11.01
C ASN A 212 6.72 -15.64 -12.29
N LYS A 213 7.32 -16.30 -13.28
CA LYS A 213 7.73 -15.68 -14.55
C LYS A 213 6.55 -15.20 -15.39
N GLU A 214 5.45 -15.94 -15.42
CA GLU A 214 4.27 -15.59 -16.23
C GLU A 214 3.57 -14.36 -15.64
N PHE A 215 3.32 -14.38 -14.33
CA PHE A 215 2.74 -13.25 -13.61
C PHE A 215 3.61 -12.00 -13.76
N SER A 216 4.91 -12.12 -13.47
CA SER A 216 5.83 -10.99 -13.56
C SER A 216 5.92 -10.44 -14.98
N GLN A 217 6.00 -11.28 -16.01
CA GLN A 217 6.00 -10.81 -17.41
C GLN A 217 4.71 -10.07 -17.78
N GLY A 218 3.54 -10.60 -17.39
CA GLY A 218 2.25 -9.94 -17.61
C GLY A 218 2.19 -8.57 -16.94
N LEU A 219 2.57 -8.51 -15.67
CA LEU A 219 2.67 -7.26 -14.90
C LEU A 219 3.64 -6.26 -15.56
N TRP A 220 4.86 -6.68 -15.89
CA TRP A 220 5.88 -5.79 -16.48
C TRP A 220 5.50 -5.29 -17.87
N LYS A 221 4.85 -6.11 -18.70
CA LYS A 221 4.36 -5.68 -20.03
C LYS A 221 3.38 -4.52 -19.91
N GLY A 222 2.49 -4.53 -18.91
CA GLY A 222 1.53 -3.45 -18.66
C GLY A 222 2.11 -2.20 -17.99
N LEU A 223 3.34 -2.28 -17.46
CA LEU A 223 3.99 -1.20 -16.70
C LEU A 223 5.19 -0.56 -17.42
N ARG A 224 5.75 -1.23 -18.43
CA ARG A 224 6.87 -0.70 -19.21
C ARG A 224 6.35 0.19 -20.32
N HIS A 225 6.64 1.48 -20.20
CA HIS A 225 6.33 2.47 -21.21
C HIS A 225 7.60 2.87 -21.97
N PRO A 226 7.57 2.95 -23.32
CA PRO A 226 8.67 3.55 -24.08
C PRO A 226 8.87 5.03 -23.67
N PRO A 227 10.08 5.60 -23.82
CA PRO A 227 10.41 6.92 -23.27
C PRO A 227 9.41 8.04 -23.63
N ARG A 228 8.91 8.04 -24.86
CA ARG A 228 7.93 9.05 -25.33
C ARG A 228 6.57 8.91 -24.63
N GLU A 229 6.08 7.69 -24.45
CA GLU A 229 4.81 7.45 -23.76
C GLU A 229 4.96 7.74 -22.27
N HIS A 230 6.08 7.31 -21.67
CA HIS A 230 6.42 7.60 -20.28
C HIS A 230 6.40 9.12 -20.00
N TRP A 231 6.98 9.90 -20.91
CA TRP A 231 6.94 11.36 -20.86
C TRP A 231 5.52 11.94 -20.93
N GLN A 232 4.68 11.42 -21.83
CA GLN A 232 3.29 11.88 -21.98
C GLN A 232 2.46 11.59 -20.72
N LEU A 233 2.71 10.44 -20.09
CA LEU A 233 2.10 10.04 -18.82
C LEU A 233 2.53 10.95 -17.67
N GLN A 234 3.84 11.22 -17.51
CA GLN A 234 4.33 12.21 -16.54
C GLN A 234 3.70 13.60 -16.78
N GLY A 235 3.52 13.98 -18.04
CA GLY A 235 2.86 15.23 -18.43
C GLY A 235 1.40 15.35 -18.00
N LYS A 236 0.71 14.24 -17.64
CA LYS A 236 -0.67 14.31 -17.10
C LYS A 236 -0.69 15.07 -15.77
N LEU A 237 0.24 14.77 -14.85
CA LEU A 237 0.33 15.50 -13.59
C LEU A 237 0.61 16.99 -13.83
N MET A 238 1.54 17.30 -14.75
CA MET A 238 1.91 18.66 -15.08
C MET A 238 0.74 19.47 -15.64
N ARG A 239 -0.10 18.84 -16.49
CA ARG A 239 -1.32 19.48 -17.02
C ARG A 239 -2.33 19.77 -15.91
N GLY A 240 -2.55 18.83 -15.00
CA GLY A 240 -3.45 19.06 -13.85
C GLY A 240 -2.96 20.17 -12.92
N LEU A 241 -1.65 20.23 -12.63
CA LEU A 241 -1.09 21.31 -11.82
C LEU A 241 -1.14 22.68 -12.51
N ALA A 242 -1.18 22.73 -13.84
CA ALA A 242 -1.32 23.97 -14.60
C ALA A 242 -2.78 24.42 -14.76
N ASP A 243 -3.73 23.51 -14.63
CA ASP A 243 -5.15 23.79 -14.76
C ASP A 243 -5.63 24.79 -13.69
N PRO A 244 -6.51 25.76 -14.02
CA PRO A 244 -6.96 26.78 -13.07
C PRO A 244 -7.71 26.24 -11.86
N SER A 245 -8.45 25.14 -12.01
CA SER A 245 -9.22 24.51 -10.95
C SER A 245 -8.32 23.59 -10.13
N ASP A 246 -7.67 22.64 -10.79
CA ASP A 246 -6.88 21.60 -10.12
C ASP A 246 -5.57 22.14 -9.50
N GLY A 247 -4.99 23.19 -10.11
CA GLY A 247 -3.78 23.88 -9.66
C GLY A 247 -4.02 25.08 -8.76
N GLN A 248 -5.26 25.33 -8.31
CA GLN A 248 -5.61 26.53 -7.53
C GLN A 248 -4.72 26.71 -6.30
N ALA A 249 -4.42 25.63 -5.56
CA ALA A 249 -3.56 25.70 -4.39
C ALA A 249 -2.15 26.21 -4.69
N LEU A 250 -1.59 25.98 -5.87
CA LEU A 250 -0.29 26.54 -6.25
C LEU A 250 -0.38 28.05 -6.47
N ARG A 251 -1.45 28.50 -7.14
CA ARG A 251 -1.69 29.90 -7.48
C ARG A 251 -1.94 30.77 -6.24
N GLU A 252 -2.68 30.24 -5.26
CA GLU A 252 -2.88 30.92 -3.96
C GLU A 252 -1.56 31.26 -3.26
N TRP A 253 -0.52 30.45 -3.50
CA TRP A 253 0.81 30.63 -2.94
C TRP A 253 1.78 31.34 -3.90
N GLY A 254 1.31 31.81 -5.05
CA GLY A 254 2.16 32.44 -6.08
C GLY A 254 3.19 31.47 -6.69
N VAL A 255 2.92 30.16 -6.65
CA VAL A 255 3.81 29.14 -7.22
C VAL A 255 3.38 28.85 -8.65
N GLU A 256 4.31 29.03 -9.58
CA GLU A 256 4.14 28.66 -10.98
C GLU A 256 5.09 27.53 -11.36
N ILE A 257 4.62 26.65 -12.24
CA ILE A 257 5.39 25.50 -12.71
C ILE A 257 5.64 25.66 -14.20
N ALA A 258 6.89 25.48 -14.60
CA ALA A 258 7.25 25.48 -16.00
C ALA A 258 6.50 24.37 -16.77
N SER A 259 5.88 24.74 -17.88
CA SER A 259 5.15 23.82 -18.78
C SER A 259 6.08 22.82 -19.50
N SER A 260 7.36 23.16 -19.60
CA SER A 260 8.40 22.29 -20.13
C SER A 260 9.38 21.88 -19.03
N PRO A 261 9.77 20.60 -18.96
CA PRO A 261 10.78 20.15 -18.02
C PRO A 261 12.16 20.76 -18.28
N MET A 262 12.96 20.76 -17.21
CA MET A 262 14.27 21.37 -17.19
C MET A 262 15.24 20.67 -18.15
N LYS A 263 15.76 21.41 -19.13
CA LYS A 263 16.86 20.96 -19.98
C LYS A 263 18.17 20.99 -19.21
N VAL A 264 18.93 19.91 -19.29
CA VAL A 264 20.26 19.75 -18.67
C VAL A 264 21.27 19.46 -19.77
N ARG A 265 22.43 20.12 -19.72
CA ARG A 265 23.56 19.80 -20.61
C ARG A 265 24.30 18.59 -20.04
N PHE A 266 24.61 17.62 -20.88
CA PHE A 266 25.40 16.45 -20.52
C PHE A 266 26.57 16.29 -21.50
N GLY A 267 27.66 15.70 -21.02
CA GLY A 267 28.76 15.22 -21.86
C GLY A 267 28.65 13.71 -22.03
N GLN A 268 28.96 13.21 -23.22
CA GLN A 268 29.13 11.77 -23.46
C GLN A 268 30.58 11.42 -23.16
N LEU A 269 30.80 10.44 -22.28
CA LEU A 269 32.13 9.89 -22.07
C LEU A 269 32.44 8.98 -23.26
N GLU A 270 33.51 9.29 -23.99
CA GLU A 270 34.07 8.39 -24.98
C GLU A 270 34.96 7.37 -24.25
N HIS A 271 34.75 6.09 -24.53
CA HIS A 271 35.55 4.98 -24.02
C HIS A 271 36.55 4.53 -25.08
#